data_AF-B4GN85-F1
#
_entry.id   AF-B4GN85-F1
#
_cell.length_a   1.000
_cell.length_b   1.000
_cell.length_c   1.000
_cell.angle_alpha   90.00
_cell.angle_beta   90.00
_cell.angle_gamma   90.00
#
_symmetry.space_group_name_H-M   'P 1'
#
loop_
_entity.id
_entity.type
_entity.pdbx_description
1 polymer ?
#
loop_
_entity_poly.entity_id
_entity_poly.type
_entity_poly.pdbx_seq_one_letter_code
_entity_poly.pdbx_strand_id
1 'polypeptide(L)'
;MEINMVLSKRLNGYKPFLYNMTFNACKFIANPKSSPVVKFFYESFMSYSSVNHSCPYNHDLVLEKLPVDFINHRFTQILPFPEGQYLLEVRWLRSGSLLAVIKLYGLLS
;
A
#
# COMPACT_ATOMS: atom_id res chain seq x y z
N MET A 1 -1.70 -15.24 -3.71
CA MET A 1 -2.35 -13.92 -3.80
C MET A 1 -1.32 -12.97 -4.39
N GLU A 2 -1.65 -12.38 -5.53
CA GLU A 2 -0.85 -11.36 -6.18
C GLU A 2 -1.47 -10.00 -5.89
N ILE A 3 -0.64 -9.01 -5.61
CA ILE A 3 -1.06 -7.64 -5.34
C ILE A 3 -0.36 -6.74 -6.33
N ASN A 4 -1.14 -5.93 -7.04
CA ASN A 4 -0.63 -4.85 -7.88
C ASN A 4 -0.91 -3.51 -7.20
N MET A 5 0.15 -2.73 -6.97
CA MET A 5 0.10 -1.40 -6.39
C MET A 5 0.46 -0.38 -7.44
N VAL A 6 -0.43 0.60 -7.64
CA VAL A 6 -0.24 1.70 -8.57
C VAL A 6 -0.39 3.00 -7.80
N LEU A 7 0.69 3.77 -7.73
CA LEU A 7 0.67 5.12 -7.19
C LEU A 7 0.51 6.12 -8.32
N SER A 8 -0.38 7.09 -8.12
CA SER A 8 -0.64 8.17 -9.07
C SER A 8 -0.67 9.51 -8.36
N LYS A 9 -0.17 10.55 -9.04
CA LYS A 9 -0.24 11.94 -8.57
C LYS A 9 -1.28 12.70 -9.39
N ARG A 10 -2.10 13.51 -8.73
CA ARG A 10 -3.06 14.39 -9.39
C ARG A 10 -2.33 15.60 -9.95
N LEU A 11 -2.42 15.75 -11.26
CA LEU A 11 -2.05 16.92 -12.03
C LEU A 11 -3.31 17.34 -12.81
N ASN A 12 -3.26 17.38 -14.15
CA ASN A 12 -4.44 17.45 -15.02
C ASN A 12 -5.15 16.08 -15.11
N GLY A 13 -5.51 15.51 -13.96
CA GLY A 13 -5.93 14.12 -13.79
C GLY A 13 -4.90 13.28 -13.03
N TYR A 14 -5.28 12.07 -12.63
CA TYR A 14 -4.37 11.13 -11.99
C TYR A 14 -3.43 10.51 -13.03
N LYS A 15 -2.13 10.80 -12.90
CA LYS A 15 -1.09 10.23 -13.75
C LYS A 15 -0.22 9.27 -12.93
N PRO A 16 0.24 8.15 -13.52
CA PRO A 16 1.16 7.24 -12.85
C PRO A 16 2.36 7.99 -12.25
N PHE A 17 2.70 7.67 -11.01
CA PHE A 17 3.74 8.35 -10.26
C PHE A 17 4.62 7.34 -9.51
N LEU A 18 5.89 7.26 -9.92
CA LEU A 18 6.99 6.44 -9.37
C LEU A 18 6.76 4.91 -9.32
N TYR A 19 5.64 4.44 -8.78
CA TYR A 19 5.45 3.05 -8.41
C TYR A 19 4.25 2.42 -9.15
N ASN A 20 4.56 1.46 -10.01
CA ASN A 20 3.63 0.48 -10.55
C ASN A 20 4.30 -0.89 -10.38
N MET A 21 3.88 -1.64 -9.37
CA MET A 21 4.54 -2.88 -9.01
C MET A 21 3.55 -3.98 -8.68
N THR A 22 3.91 -5.19 -9.07
CA THR A 22 3.14 -6.40 -8.79
C THR A 22 4.00 -7.38 -8.01
N PHE A 23 3.48 -7.91 -6.92
CA PHE A 23 4.21 -8.85 -6.07
C PHE A 23 3.28 -9.90 -5.47
N ASN A 24 3.84 -11.07 -5.15
CA ASN A 24 3.11 -12.10 -4.42
C ASN A 24 3.13 -11.77 -2.92
N ALA A 25 1.95 -11.51 -2.34
CA ALA A 25 1.81 -11.09 -0.95
C ALA A 25 2.44 -12.11 0.02
N CYS A 26 2.17 -13.40 -0.16
CA CYS A 26 2.67 -14.44 0.74
C CYS A 26 4.19 -14.60 0.66
N LYS A 27 4.75 -14.52 -0.56
CA LYS A 27 6.20 -14.54 -0.76
C LYS A 27 6.87 -13.31 -0.11
N PHE A 28 6.23 -12.15 -0.22
CA PHE A 28 6.72 -10.93 0.41
C PHE A 28 6.68 -11.00 1.94
N ILE A 29 5.59 -11.48 2.54
CA ILE A 29 5.47 -11.62 4.01
C ILE A 29 6.52 -12.60 4.56
N ALA A 30 6.82 -13.67 3.83
CA ALA A 30 7.86 -14.63 4.22
C ALA A 30 9.28 -14.01 4.17
N ASN A 31 9.50 -13.02 3.31
CA ASN A 31 10.76 -12.27 3.24
C ASN A 31 10.52 -10.78 2.92
N PRO A 32 10.17 -9.96 3.94
CA PRO A 32 9.81 -8.56 3.72
C PRO A 32 11.00 -7.69 3.25
N LYS A 33 12.23 -8.19 3.39
CA LYS A 33 13.44 -7.52 2.91
C LYS A 33 13.60 -7.61 1.38
N SER A 34 12.77 -8.41 0.69
CA SER A 34 12.84 -8.62 -0.76
C SER A 34 12.52 -7.38 -1.59
N SER A 35 11.75 -6.43 -1.06
CA SER A 35 11.44 -5.18 -1.73
C SER A 35 11.31 -4.04 -0.71
N PRO A 36 12.29 -3.12 -0.65
CA PRO A 36 12.26 -1.99 0.27
C PRO A 36 11.03 -1.09 0.09
N VAL A 37 10.56 -0.93 -1.16
CA VAL A 37 9.38 -0.10 -1.45
C VAL A 37 8.11 -0.77 -0.94
N VAL A 38 7.91 -2.05 -1.22
CA VAL A 38 6.74 -2.80 -0.71
C VAL A 38 6.79 -2.82 0.82
N LYS A 39 7.96 -2.99 1.41
CA LYS A 39 8.17 -2.91 2.86
C LYS A 39 7.76 -1.56 3.45
N PHE A 40 8.14 -0.46 2.81
CA PHE A 40 7.73 0.87 3.28
C PHE A 40 6.19 1.00 3.34
N PHE A 41 5.48 0.63 2.26
CA PHE A 41 4.02 0.68 2.24
C PHE A 41 3.40 -0.30 3.23
N TYR A 42 3.91 -1.53 3.29
CA TYR A 42 3.49 -2.56 4.24
C TYR A 42 3.58 -2.03 5.67
N GLU A 43 4.72 -1.52 6.11
CA GLU A 43 4.87 -0.95 7.45
C GLU A 43 4.03 0.31 7.67
N SER A 44 3.74 1.09 6.62
CA SER A 44 2.91 2.30 6.74
C SER A 44 1.46 1.99 7.12
N PHE A 45 0.92 0.88 6.63
CA PHE A 45 -0.47 0.51 6.88
C PHE A 45 -0.61 -0.61 7.90
N MET A 46 0.37 -1.51 7.97
CA MET A 46 0.24 -2.73 8.76
C MET A 46 0.52 -2.53 10.25
N SER A 47 1.26 -1.48 10.62
CA SER A 47 1.50 -1.12 12.03
C SER A 47 0.22 -0.79 12.82
N TYR A 48 -0.88 -0.46 12.13
CA TYR A 48 -2.20 -0.17 12.71
C TYR A 48 -3.27 -1.17 12.25
N SER A 49 -2.83 -2.35 11.83
CA SER A 49 -3.71 -3.40 11.36
C SER A 49 -3.46 -4.67 12.18
N SER A 50 -4.49 -5.49 12.36
CA SER A 50 -4.37 -6.79 13.00
C SER A 50 -3.69 -7.84 12.10
N VAL A 51 -2.98 -7.41 11.05
CA VAL A 51 -2.33 -8.29 10.06
C VAL A 51 -0.98 -8.79 10.60
N ASN A 52 -1.04 -9.57 11.70
CA ASN A 52 0.11 -10.31 12.22
C ASN A 52 -0.08 -11.83 12.03
N HIS A 53 -0.65 -12.24 10.89
CA HIS A 53 -0.81 -13.65 10.55
C HIS A 53 -0.06 -14.02 9.29
N SER A 54 0.54 -15.20 9.32
CA SER A 54 1.11 -15.87 8.16
C SER A 54 0.00 -16.26 7.18
N CYS A 55 0.30 -16.19 5.88
CA CYS A 55 -0.59 -16.73 4.86
C CYS A 55 -0.94 -18.21 5.15
N PRO A 56 -2.16 -18.67 4.84
CA PRO A 56 -3.22 -17.98 4.08
C PRO A 56 -4.10 -17.05 4.94
N TYR A 57 -4.53 -15.92 4.36
CA TYR A 57 -5.52 -15.03 4.98
C TYR A 57 -6.91 -15.66 4.92
N ASN A 58 -7.38 -16.13 6.06
CA ASN A 58 -8.66 -16.80 6.28
C ASN A 58 -9.55 -16.07 7.32
N HIS A 59 -9.17 -14.84 7.68
CA HIS A 59 -9.92 -13.95 8.57
C HIS A 59 -9.97 -12.53 7.98
N ASP A 60 -10.92 -11.73 8.45
CA ASP A 60 -11.10 -10.36 8.03
C ASP A 60 -9.89 -9.51 8.42
N LEU A 61 -9.41 -8.70 7.47
CA LEU A 61 -8.34 -7.73 7.72
C LEU A 61 -8.96 -6.44 8.25
N VAL A 62 -8.82 -6.20 9.55
CA VAL A 62 -9.29 -4.98 10.19
C VAL A 62 -8.13 -4.00 10.36
N LEU A 63 -8.32 -2.78 9.88
CA LEU A 63 -7.42 -1.65 10.07
C LEU A 63 -8.07 -0.74 11.10
N GLU A 64 -7.52 -0.75 12.33
CA GLU A 64 -8.08 0.01 13.44
C GLU A 64 -7.34 1.33 13.62
N LYS A 65 -8.05 2.44 13.40
CA LYS A 65 -7.64 3.80 13.76
C LYS A 65 -6.21 4.16 13.34
N LEU A 66 -5.95 4.14 12.03
CA LEU A 66 -4.70 4.63 11.45
C LEU A 66 -4.59 6.16 11.61
N PRO A 67 -3.62 6.68 12.40
CA PRO A 67 -3.49 8.11 12.63
C PRO A 67 -2.98 8.83 11.38
N VAL A 68 -3.62 9.94 11.02
CA VAL A 68 -3.22 10.77 9.87
C VAL A 68 -1.81 11.31 10.05
N ASP A 69 -1.43 11.73 11.26
CA ASP A 69 -0.09 12.25 11.54
C ASP A 69 1.01 11.21 11.34
N PHE A 70 0.73 9.93 11.65
CA PHE A 70 1.68 8.85 11.41
C PHE A 70 1.91 8.64 9.92
N ILE A 71 0.83 8.62 9.13
CA ILE A 71 0.92 8.53 7.67
C ILE A 71 1.65 9.75 7.11
N ASN A 72 1.25 10.96 7.48
CA ASN A 72 1.92 12.18 7.03
C ASN A 72 3.42 12.16 7.34
N HIS A 73 3.82 11.79 8.56
CA HIS A 73 5.23 11.65 8.91
C HIS A 73 5.96 10.64 8.00
N ARG A 74 5.38 9.47 7.73
CA ARG A 74 6.01 8.48 6.85
C ARG A 74 6.20 9.01 5.43
N PHE A 75 5.22 9.72 4.89
CA PHE A 75 5.22 10.22 3.50
C PHE A 75 5.86 11.61 3.33
N THR A 76 6.22 12.32 4.40
CA THR A 76 6.91 13.62 4.35
C THR A 76 8.34 13.56 4.88
N GLN A 77 8.59 12.82 5.98
CA GLN A 77 9.88 12.80 6.68
C GLN A 77 10.71 11.56 6.36
N ILE A 78 10.08 10.37 6.30
CA ILE A 78 10.81 9.12 6.05
C ILE A 78 11.10 8.94 4.56
N LEU A 79 10.07 9.03 3.73
CA LEU A 79 10.20 9.05 2.27
C LEU A 79 9.53 10.35 1.79
N PRO A 80 10.29 11.41 1.47
CA PRO A 80 9.73 12.75 1.23
C PRO A 80 9.05 12.80 -0.14
N PHE A 81 7.76 12.49 -0.18
CA PHE A 81 6.95 12.72 -1.36
C PHE A 81 6.71 14.23 -1.51
N PRO A 82 6.72 14.76 -2.75
CA PRO A 82 6.39 16.16 -2.96
C PRO A 82 4.93 16.42 -2.58
N GLU A 83 4.62 17.63 -2.13
CA GLU A 83 3.24 18.01 -1.82
C GLU A 83 2.30 17.80 -3.02
N GLY A 84 1.03 17.54 -2.69
CA GLY A 84 -0.04 17.37 -3.66
C GLY A 84 -1.00 16.23 -3.31
N GLN A 85 -1.88 15.94 -4.27
CA GLN A 85 -2.89 14.90 -4.12
C GLN A 85 -2.44 13.61 -4.79
N TYR A 86 -2.60 12.50 -4.09
CA TYR A 86 -2.18 11.17 -4.53
C TYR A 86 -3.34 10.19 -4.50
N LEU A 87 -3.26 9.20 -5.38
CA LEU A 87 -4.11 8.01 -5.40
C LEU A 87 -3.20 6.79 -5.34
N LEU A 88 -3.35 5.99 -4.30
CA LEU A 88 -2.79 4.65 -4.23
C LEU A 88 -3.91 3.65 -4.54
N GLU A 89 -3.77 2.93 -5.65
CA GLU A 89 -4.67 1.86 -6.04
C GLU A 89 -4.00 0.50 -5.76
N VAL A 90 -4.67 -0.34 -4.97
CA VAL A 90 -4.19 -1.67 -4.59
C VAL A 90 -5.17 -2.70 -5.13
N ARG A 91 -4.73 -3.49 -6.10
CA ARG A 91 -5.51 -4.54 -6.76
C ARG A 91 -5.08 -5.90 -6.20
N TRP A 92 -6.05 -6.68 -5.76
CA TRP A 92 -5.85 -8.01 -5.22
C TRP A 92 -6.26 -9.03 -6.27
N LEU A 93 -5.33 -9.89 -6.67
CA LEU A 93 -5.53 -10.92 -7.67
C LEU A 93 -5.33 -12.31 -7.08
N ARG A 94 -6.27 -13.21 -7.35
CA ARG A 94 -6.17 -14.64 -7.01
C ARG A 94 -6.18 -15.45 -8.29
N SER A 95 -5.07 -16.14 -8.56
CA SER A 95 -4.90 -16.96 -9.77
C SER A 95 -5.25 -16.20 -11.07
N GLY A 96 -4.81 -14.94 -11.18
CA GLY A 96 -5.08 -14.06 -12.31
C GLY A 96 -6.45 -13.36 -12.33
N SER A 97 -7.38 -13.76 -11.45
CA SER A 97 -8.70 -13.13 -11.34
C SER A 97 -8.69 -11.99 -10.31
N LEU A 98 -9.27 -10.84 -10.67
CA LEU A 98 -9.40 -9.70 -9.77
C LEU A 98 -10.40 -10.01 -8.65
N LEU A 99 -9.94 -9.96 -7.41
CA LEU A 99 -10.75 -10.20 -6.21
C LEU A 99 -11.27 -8.90 -5.61
N ALA A 100 -10.41 -7.89 -5.48
CA ALA A 100 -10.74 -6.62 -4.85
C ALA A 100 -9.86 -5.48 -5.39
N VAL A 101 -10.39 -4.26 -5.35
CA VAL A 101 -9.65 -3.03 -5.64
C VAL A 101 -9.89 -2.07 -4.50
N ILE A 102 -8.81 -1.61 -3.87
CA ILE A 102 -8.83 -0.60 -2.83
C ILE A 102 -8.23 0.68 -3.42
N LYS A 103 -8.92 1.80 -3.29
CA LYS A 103 -8.46 3.12 -3.73
C LYS A 103 -8.32 4.03 -2.52
N LEU A 104 -7.10 4.49 -2.28
CA LEU A 104 -6.76 5.38 -1.18
C LEU A 104 -6.40 6.75 -1.77
N TYR A 105 -7.16 7.77 -1.37
CA TYR A 105 -6.93 9.15 -1.78
C TYR A 105 -6.28 9.90 -0.62
N GLY A 106 -5.14 10.53 -0.87
CA GLY A 106 -4.38 11.28 0.13
C GLY A 106 -4.02 12.68 -0.36
N LEU A 107 -4.08 13.66 0.53
CA LEU A 107 -3.52 14.98 0.34
C LEU A 107 -2.29 15.10 1.22
N LEU A 108 -1.15 15.45 0.62
CA LEU A 108 0.09 15.73 1.32
C LEU A 108 0.36 17.24 1.22
N SER A 109 0.45 17.90 2.37
CA SER A 109 0.67 19.33 2.56
C SER A 109 1.56 19.58 3.76
#